data_AF-A0A7C6KB70-F1
#
_entry.id   AF-A0A7C6KB70-F1
#
_cell.length_a   1.000
_cell.length_b   1.000
_cell.length_c   1.000
_cell.angle_alpha   90.00
_cell.angle_beta   90.00
_cell.angle_gamma   90.00
#
_symmetry.space_group_name_H-M   'P 1'
#
loop_
_entity.id
_entity.type
_entity.pdbx_description
1 polymer ?
#
loop_
_entity_poly.entity_id
_entity_poly.type
_entity_poly.pdbx_seq_one_letter_code
_entity_poly.pdbx_strand_id
1 'polypeptide(L)'
;MSFSSRTKGELSRLPIDNRCCPMAELAAIVRMNSTIQINKIDQVSLKFNTENAAIARRIFILIKTLYNSNVEVIVKKNRQLKKNNKYMIVVKDRDVTKGILKDVGFLIDDDSYCIIDHGLPEDLVDSRCCRRSYIRGAFLGGGSISNPEKSYHMEFVTSHEE
;
A
#
# COMPACT_ATOMS: atom_id res chain seq x y z
N MET A 1 -14.94 15.11 7.21
CA MET A 1 -14.08 14.25 6.35
C MET A 1 -13.73 15.07 5.10
N SER A 2 -12.49 15.06 4.62
CA SER A 2 -12.11 15.84 3.42
C SER A 2 -12.64 15.20 2.14
N PHE A 3 -12.68 15.95 1.03
CA PHE A 3 -13.05 15.42 -0.29
C PHE A 3 -12.14 14.24 -0.67
N SER A 4 -10.81 14.42 -0.59
CA SER A 4 -9.83 13.34 -0.77
C SER A 4 -10.12 12.09 0.08
N SER A 5 -10.41 12.27 1.38
CA SER A 5 -10.71 11.14 2.28
C SER A 5 -11.98 10.39 1.87
N ARG A 6 -13.02 11.09 1.42
CA ARG A 6 -14.25 10.50 0.87
C ARG A 6 -13.95 9.72 -0.42
N THR A 7 -13.26 10.34 -1.38
CA THR A 7 -12.87 9.71 -2.65
C THR A 7 -12.04 8.44 -2.43
N LYS A 8 -11.03 8.49 -1.54
CA LYS A 8 -10.26 7.29 -1.15
C LYS A 8 -11.15 6.22 -0.50
N GLY A 9 -12.13 6.64 0.31
CA GLY A 9 -13.10 5.73 0.93
C GLY A 9 -13.98 5.00 -0.07
N GLU A 10 -14.41 5.68 -1.14
CA GLU A 10 -15.17 5.09 -2.25
C GLU A 10 -14.30 4.14 -3.09
N LEU A 11 -13.13 4.59 -3.52
CA LEU A 11 -12.17 3.76 -4.28
C LEU A 11 -11.77 2.49 -3.52
N SER A 12 -11.66 2.59 -2.18
CA SER A 12 -11.30 1.43 -1.36
C SER A 12 -12.36 0.34 -1.34
N ARG A 13 -13.60 0.65 -1.70
CA ARG A 13 -14.73 -0.30 -1.71
C ARG A 13 -15.00 -0.91 -3.09
N LEU A 14 -14.28 -0.48 -4.13
CA LEU A 14 -14.39 -1.10 -5.44
C LEU A 14 -14.05 -2.60 -5.35
N PRO A 15 -14.70 -3.46 -6.14
CA PRO A 15 -14.37 -4.87 -6.17
C PRO A 15 -12.91 -5.07 -6.56
N ILE A 16 -12.31 -6.13 -6.02
CA ILE A 16 -10.97 -6.57 -6.39
C ILE A 16 -11.17 -7.61 -7.49
N ASP A 17 -11.17 -7.14 -8.74
CA ASP A 17 -11.40 -7.96 -9.93
C ASP A 17 -10.10 -8.60 -10.43
N ASN A 18 -10.20 -9.76 -11.09
CA ASN A 18 -9.10 -10.49 -11.75
C ASN A 18 -7.94 -10.91 -10.82
N ARG A 19 -7.21 -11.96 -11.19
CA ARG A 19 -6.08 -12.45 -10.38
C ARG A 19 -4.85 -11.52 -10.40
N CYS A 20 -4.69 -10.71 -11.44
CA CYS A 20 -3.51 -9.84 -11.64
C CYS A 20 -3.61 -8.47 -10.94
N CYS A 21 -4.80 -7.85 -10.91
CA CYS A 21 -5.00 -6.51 -10.34
C CYS A 21 -4.63 -6.35 -8.85
N PRO A 22 -4.88 -7.34 -7.95
CA PRO A 22 -4.54 -7.21 -6.54
C PRO A 22 -3.05 -7.00 -6.33
N MET A 23 -2.20 -7.68 -7.12
CA MET A 23 -0.74 -7.55 -7.02
C MET A 23 -0.29 -6.15 -7.45
N ALA A 24 -0.79 -5.67 -8.60
CA ALA A 24 -0.50 -4.32 -9.10
C ALA A 24 -0.91 -3.23 -8.09
N GLU A 25 -2.07 -3.39 -7.47
CA GLU A 25 -2.54 -2.44 -6.45
C GLU A 25 -1.71 -2.50 -5.17
N LEU A 26 -1.38 -3.71 -4.69
CA LEU A 26 -0.52 -3.88 -3.52
C LEU A 26 0.86 -3.29 -3.77
N ALA A 27 1.46 -3.52 -4.93
CA ALA A 27 2.77 -2.98 -5.30
C ALA A 27 2.81 -1.44 -5.17
N ALA A 28 1.81 -0.75 -5.70
CA ALA A 28 1.73 0.70 -5.58
C ALA A 28 1.53 1.18 -4.13
N ILE A 29 0.74 0.45 -3.32
CA ILE A 29 0.56 0.77 -1.90
C ILE A 29 1.85 0.57 -1.12
N VAL A 30 2.61 -0.50 -1.41
CA VAL A 30 3.91 -0.75 -0.77
C VAL A 30 4.87 0.40 -1.09
N ARG A 31 4.94 0.82 -2.36
CA ARG A 31 5.79 1.94 -2.78
C ARG A 31 5.44 3.26 -2.09
N MET A 32 4.15 3.55 -1.93
CA MET A 32 3.69 4.87 -1.48
C MET A 32 3.44 4.98 0.03
N ASN A 33 3.21 3.87 0.74
CA ASN A 33 2.76 3.89 2.14
C ASN A 33 3.29 2.71 2.97
N SER A 34 4.33 2.02 2.53
CA SER A 34 4.98 1.05 3.42
C SER A 34 6.14 1.65 4.20
N THR A 35 6.32 1.14 5.41
CA THR A 35 7.58 1.24 6.16
C THR A 35 8.13 -0.17 6.28
N ILE A 36 9.26 -0.41 5.63
CA ILE A 36 10.01 -1.65 5.75
C ILE A 36 10.90 -1.52 6.99
N GLN A 37 10.75 -2.44 7.93
CA GLN A 37 11.60 -2.48 9.12
C GLN A 37 12.46 -3.74 9.09
N ILE A 38 13.78 -3.53 9.17
CA ILE A 38 14.78 -4.59 9.22
C ILE A 38 15.39 -4.56 10.63
N ASN A 39 15.17 -5.62 11.41
CA ASN A 39 15.78 -5.78 12.73
C ASN A 39 17.09 -6.57 12.65
N LYS A 40 17.96 -6.41 13.66
CA LYS A 40 19.29 -7.07 13.76
C LYS A 40 19.27 -8.61 13.72
N ILE A 41 18.10 -9.24 13.89
CA ILE A 41 17.90 -10.71 13.87
C ILE A 41 17.16 -11.11 12.58
N ASP A 42 17.40 -10.41 11.47
CA ASP A 42 16.87 -10.79 10.15
C ASP A 42 15.34 -10.83 10.05
N GLN A 43 14.66 -10.22 11.03
CA GLN A 43 13.22 -10.01 11.01
C GLN A 43 12.92 -8.78 10.15
N VAL A 44 12.38 -9.04 8.97
CA VAL A 44 11.81 -8.02 8.10
C VAL A 44 10.30 -7.96 8.39
N SER A 45 9.79 -6.76 8.65
CA SER A 45 8.35 -6.54 8.81
C SER A 45 7.88 -5.38 7.93
N LEU A 46 6.65 -5.50 7.44
CA LEU A 46 6.01 -4.50 6.59
C LEU A 46 4.91 -3.79 7.37
N LYS A 47 4.94 -2.46 7.39
CA LYS A 47 3.96 -1.64 8.12
C LYS A 47 3.30 -0.63 7.21
N PHE A 48 1.98 -0.48 7.34
CA PHE A 48 1.19 0.52 6.65
C PHE A 48 0.43 1.39 7.64
N ASN A 49 0.29 2.68 7.35
CA ASN A 49 -0.42 3.61 8.22
C ASN A 49 -1.48 4.40 7.45
N THR A 50 -2.68 4.52 8.03
CA THR A 50 -3.74 5.34 7.43
C THR A 50 -4.73 5.83 8.47
N GLU A 51 -5.32 6.99 8.24
CA GLU A 51 -6.47 7.48 9.03
C GLU A 51 -7.81 7.03 8.45
N ASN A 52 -7.80 6.41 7.26
CA ASN A 52 -9.01 5.96 6.59
C ASN A 52 -9.22 4.44 6.81
N ALA A 53 -10.28 4.11 7.54
CA ALA A 53 -10.64 2.72 7.84
C ALA A 53 -10.88 1.86 6.59
N ALA A 54 -11.36 2.46 5.49
CA ALA A 54 -11.62 1.72 4.24
C ALA A 54 -10.30 1.32 3.55
N ILE A 55 -9.29 2.19 3.59
CA ILE A 55 -7.95 1.88 3.08
C ILE A 55 -7.34 0.76 3.91
N ALA A 56 -7.43 0.85 5.24
CA ALA A 56 -6.91 -0.18 6.14
C ALA A 56 -7.51 -1.56 5.85
N ARG A 57 -8.83 -1.64 5.68
CA ARG A 57 -9.52 -2.88 5.29
C ARG A 57 -9.09 -3.37 3.92
N ARG A 58 -8.90 -2.48 2.94
CA ARG A 58 -8.47 -2.88 1.60
C ARG A 58 -7.08 -3.48 1.59
N ILE A 59 -6.12 -2.86 2.29
CA ILE A 59 -4.76 -3.40 2.45
C ILE A 59 -4.82 -4.80 3.10
N PHE A 60 -5.59 -4.94 4.18
CA PHE A 60 -5.78 -6.22 4.85
C PHE A 60 -6.32 -7.29 3.89
N ILE A 61 -7.36 -6.98 3.11
CA ILE A 61 -7.96 -7.91 2.15
C ILE A 61 -6.94 -8.28 1.05
N LEU A 62 -6.25 -7.30 0.46
CA LEU A 62 -5.23 -7.56 -0.58
C LEU A 62 -4.17 -8.56 -0.10
N ILE A 63 -3.59 -8.31 1.08
CA ILE A 63 -2.56 -9.19 1.65
C ILE A 63 -3.14 -10.56 2.00
N LYS A 64 -4.33 -10.61 2.61
CA LYS A 64 -4.96 -11.89 2.97
C LYS A 64 -5.31 -12.72 1.74
N THR A 65 -5.78 -12.10 0.67
CA THR A 65 -6.13 -12.76 -0.59
C THR A 65 -4.89 -13.29 -1.32
N LEU A 66 -3.79 -12.54 -1.33
CA LEU A 66 -2.58 -12.92 -2.05
C LEU A 66 -1.72 -13.95 -1.30
N TYR A 67 -1.61 -13.83 0.03
CA TYR A 67 -0.64 -14.61 0.81
C TYR A 67 -1.25 -15.52 1.88
N ASN A 68 -2.58 -15.51 2.04
CA ASN A 68 -3.30 -16.20 3.13
C ASN A 68 -2.72 -15.94 4.54
N SER A 69 -1.99 -14.84 4.73
CA SER A 69 -1.19 -14.58 5.92
C SER A 69 -2.00 -14.12 7.12
N ASN A 70 -1.41 -14.22 8.31
CA ASN A 70 -1.92 -13.60 9.53
C ASN A 70 -1.44 -12.14 9.60
N VAL A 71 -2.28 -11.23 9.11
CA VAL A 71 -2.04 -9.79 9.14
C VAL A 71 -2.59 -9.22 10.44
N GLU A 72 -1.76 -8.53 11.21
CA GLU A 72 -2.21 -7.83 12.41
C GLU A 72 -2.72 -6.43 12.04
N VAL A 73 -3.88 -6.05 12.56
CA VAL A 73 -4.43 -4.70 12.43
C VAL A 73 -4.53 -4.06 13.82
N ILE A 74 -3.75 -2.99 14.03
CA ILE A 74 -3.70 -2.23 15.28
C ILE A 74 -4.46 -0.92 15.06
N VAL A 75 -5.44 -0.64 15.91
CA VAL A 75 -6.17 0.64 15.91
C VAL A 75 -5.72 1.46 17.09
N LYS A 76 -5.20 2.67 16.84
CA LYS A 76 -4.84 3.63 17.88
C LYS A 76 -5.66 4.89 17.71
N LYS A 77 -6.27 5.38 18.78
CA LYS A 77 -6.93 6.70 18.77
C LYS A 77 -5.86 7.78 18.82
N ASN A 78 -5.83 8.69 17.86
CA ASN A 78 -4.94 9.84 17.95
C ASN A 78 -5.41 10.74 19.09
N ARG A 79 -4.51 11.04 20.04
CA ARG A 79 -4.81 11.87 21.22
C ARG A 79 -4.76 13.37 20.91
N GLN A 80 -4.14 13.76 19.79
CA GLN A 80 -4.07 15.15 19.31
C GLN A 80 -5.09 15.42 18.17
N LEU A 81 -5.10 16.66 17.66
CA LEU A 81 -6.07 17.28 16.72
C LEU A 81 -6.89 16.32 15.83
N LYS A 82 -8.20 16.59 15.75
CA LYS A 82 -9.27 15.84 15.06
C LYS A 82 -9.68 14.49 15.68
N LYS A 83 -8.95 13.95 16.69
CA LYS A 83 -9.32 12.72 17.44
C LYS A 83 -9.63 11.50 16.54
N ASN A 84 -9.09 11.47 15.33
CA ASN A 84 -9.35 10.40 14.38
C ASN A 84 -8.63 9.11 14.80
N ASN A 85 -9.18 7.97 14.37
CA ASN A 85 -8.50 6.68 14.51
C ASN A 85 -7.34 6.62 13.50
N LYS A 86 -6.17 6.19 13.98
CA LYS A 86 -5.04 5.77 13.15
C LYS A 86 -5.04 4.25 13.09
N TYR A 87 -5.10 3.73 11.88
CA TYR A 87 -5.04 2.30 11.58
C TYR A 87 -3.61 1.96 11.16
N MET A 88 -3.04 0.94 11.78
CA MET A 88 -1.73 0.41 11.46
C MET A 88 -1.89 -1.06 11.09
N ILE A 89 -1.44 -1.43 9.90
CA ILE A 89 -1.45 -2.80 9.40
C ILE A 89 0.00 -3.29 9.46
N VAL A 90 0.23 -4.44 10.08
CA VAL A 90 1.56 -5.01 10.28
C VAL A 90 1.59 -6.45 9.78
N VAL A 91 2.53 -6.73 8.88
CA VAL A 91 2.92 -8.07 8.47
C VAL A 91 4.24 -8.38 9.17
N LYS A 92 4.23 -9.36 10.09
CA LYS A 92 5.42 -9.75 10.88
C LYS A 92 6.06 -11.07 10.43
N ASP A 93 5.30 -11.88 9.71
CA ASP A 93 5.80 -13.13 9.17
C ASP A 93 6.92 -12.84 8.16
N ARG A 94 8.10 -13.42 8.41
CA ARG A 94 9.32 -13.14 7.63
C ARG A 94 9.17 -13.60 6.20
N ASP A 95 8.64 -14.79 5.98
CA ASP A 95 8.56 -15.42 4.67
C ASP A 95 7.50 -14.73 3.82
N VAL A 96 6.36 -14.38 4.43
CA VAL A 96 5.33 -13.58 3.76
C VAL A 96 5.85 -12.17 3.44
N THR A 97 6.57 -11.53 4.35
CA THR A 97 7.09 -10.17 4.12
C THR A 97 8.11 -10.18 2.99
N LYS A 98 9.04 -11.14 2.98
CA LYS A 98 9.99 -11.31 1.88
C LYS A 98 9.27 -11.63 0.56
N GLY A 99 8.27 -12.51 0.58
CA GLY A 99 7.44 -12.83 -0.58
C GLY A 99 6.75 -11.59 -1.16
N ILE A 100 6.09 -10.79 -0.32
CA ILE A 100 5.49 -9.51 -0.73
C ILE A 100 6.53 -8.63 -1.41
N LEU A 101 7.65 -8.37 -0.73
CA LEU A 101 8.67 -7.45 -1.24
C LEU A 101 9.30 -7.94 -2.55
N LYS A 102 9.45 -9.25 -2.72
CA LYS A 102 9.91 -9.84 -3.98
C LYS A 102 8.86 -9.68 -5.10
N ASP A 103 7.62 -10.07 -4.84
CA ASP A 103 6.54 -10.03 -5.83
C ASP A 103 6.18 -8.60 -6.27
N VAL A 104 6.35 -7.61 -5.40
CA VAL A 104 6.13 -6.19 -5.75
C VAL A 104 7.34 -5.50 -6.36
N GLY A 105 8.44 -6.25 -6.57
CA GLY A 105 9.67 -5.77 -7.20
C GLY A 105 10.52 -4.84 -6.33
N PHE A 106 10.48 -5.01 -5.01
CA PHE A 106 11.34 -4.28 -4.06
C PHE A 106 12.60 -5.04 -3.67
N LEU A 107 12.63 -6.37 -3.85
CA LEU A 107 13.78 -7.21 -3.58
C LEU A 107 14.12 -8.05 -4.81
N ILE A 108 15.38 -7.99 -5.23
CA ILE A 108 15.96 -8.91 -6.21
C ILE A 108 16.74 -9.99 -5.45
N ASP A 109 16.57 -11.27 -5.79
CA ASP A 109 17.34 -12.37 -5.22
C ASP A 109 18.80 -12.27 -5.67
N ASP A 110 19.64 -11.72 -4.81
CA ASP A 110 21.05 -12.09 -4.78
C ASP A 110 21.39 -12.45 -3.33
N ASP A 111 21.79 -13.70 -3.10
CA ASP A 111 21.86 -14.41 -1.80
C ASP A 111 22.76 -13.74 -0.73
N SER A 112 23.32 -12.57 -1.02
CA SER A 112 24.29 -11.86 -0.19
C SER A 112 23.90 -10.42 0.15
N TYR A 113 23.03 -9.77 -0.65
CA TYR A 113 22.67 -8.36 -0.48
C TYR A 113 21.23 -8.10 -0.90
N CYS A 114 20.40 -7.56 0.00
CA CYS A 114 19.08 -7.03 -0.36
C CYS A 114 19.27 -5.76 -1.21
N ILE A 115 19.37 -5.92 -2.53
CA ILE A 115 19.30 -4.80 -3.46
C ILE A 115 17.84 -4.35 -3.49
N ILE A 116 17.61 -3.11 -3.07
CA ILE A 116 16.31 -2.47 -3.22
C ILE A 116 16.24 -1.97 -4.66
N ASP A 117 15.46 -2.67 -5.48
CA ASP A 117 15.12 -2.17 -6.81
C ASP A 117 13.95 -1.19 -6.67
N HIS A 118 14.14 0.03 -7.15
CA HIS A 118 13.10 1.04 -7.20
C HIS A 118 12.30 0.96 -8.51
N GLY A 119 12.75 0.20 -9.50
CA GLY A 119 12.01 -0.09 -10.72
C GLY A 119 10.68 -0.77 -10.43
N LEU A 120 9.65 -0.39 -11.19
CA LEU A 120 8.38 -1.11 -11.23
C LEU A 120 8.50 -2.25 -12.25
N PRO A 121 8.37 -3.52 -11.86
CA PRO A 121 8.32 -4.62 -12.81
C PRO A 121 7.23 -4.39 -13.87
N GLU A 122 7.61 -4.44 -15.15
CA GLU A 122 6.71 -4.10 -16.27
C GLU A 122 5.50 -5.04 -16.34
N ASP A 123 5.67 -6.30 -15.94
CA ASP A 123 4.64 -7.33 -15.88
C ASP A 123 3.52 -6.98 -14.90
N LEU A 124 3.82 -6.26 -13.81
CA LEU A 124 2.82 -5.77 -12.85
C LEU A 124 1.87 -4.73 -13.45
N VAL A 125 2.24 -4.10 -14.58
CA VAL A 125 1.45 -3.05 -15.24
C VAL A 125 1.27 -3.28 -16.74
N ASP A 126 1.47 -4.51 -17.21
CA ASP A 126 1.37 -4.84 -18.62
C ASP A 126 -0.04 -4.57 -19.17
N SER A 127 -1.07 -5.05 -18.46
CA SER A 127 -2.46 -4.88 -18.87
C SER A 127 -3.12 -3.57 -18.40
N ARG A 128 -4.13 -3.09 -19.14
CA ARG A 128 -4.91 -1.89 -18.79
C ARG A 128 -5.59 -1.99 -17.43
N CYS A 129 -6.07 -3.17 -17.02
CA CYS A 129 -6.70 -3.35 -15.72
C CYS A 129 -5.68 -3.28 -14.56
N CYS A 130 -4.46 -3.79 -14.78
CA CYS A 130 -3.34 -3.65 -13.85
C CYS A 130 -2.93 -2.18 -13.69
N ARG A 131 -2.74 -1.43 -14.78
CA ARG A 131 -2.41 0.02 -14.72
C ARG A 131 -3.42 0.83 -13.91
N ARG A 132 -4.72 0.57 -14.11
CA ARG A 132 -5.81 1.19 -13.34
C ARG A 132 -5.73 0.85 -11.85
N SER A 133 -5.36 -0.39 -11.52
CA SER A 133 -5.26 -0.86 -10.15
C SER A 133 -4.00 -0.34 -9.46
N TYR A 134 -2.89 -0.22 -10.19
CA TYR A 134 -1.66 0.44 -9.74
C TYR A 134 -1.92 1.91 -9.38
N ILE A 135 -2.52 2.69 -10.29
CA ILE A 135 -2.86 4.10 -10.02
C ILE A 135 -3.81 4.23 -8.81
N ARG A 136 -4.78 3.31 -8.66
CA ARG A 136 -5.65 3.25 -7.48
C ARG A 136 -4.82 3.05 -6.22
N GLY A 137 -3.94 2.05 -6.20
CA GLY A 137 -3.06 1.77 -5.07
C GLY A 137 -2.16 2.95 -4.71
N ALA A 138 -1.57 3.60 -5.72
CA ALA A 138 -0.74 4.78 -5.52
C ALA A 138 -1.55 5.94 -4.90
N PHE A 139 -2.78 6.14 -5.36
CA PHE A 139 -3.65 7.19 -4.83
C PHE A 139 -4.08 6.90 -3.38
N LEU A 140 -4.41 5.65 -3.08
CA LEU A 140 -4.73 5.22 -1.72
C LEU A 140 -3.53 5.38 -0.78
N GLY A 141 -2.33 5.02 -1.25
CA GLY A 141 -1.07 5.07 -0.52
C GLY A 141 -0.58 6.49 -0.21
N GLY A 142 -0.39 7.31 -1.25
CA GLY A 142 0.25 8.63 -1.15
C GLY A 142 -0.48 9.76 -1.89
N GLY A 143 -1.64 9.49 -2.49
CA GLY A 143 -2.36 10.47 -3.31
C GLY A 143 -3.21 11.47 -2.53
N SER A 144 -3.55 12.59 -3.16
CA SER A 144 -4.37 13.66 -2.62
C SER A 144 -5.13 14.35 -3.76
N ILE A 145 -6.38 14.80 -3.49
CA ILE A 145 -7.21 15.48 -4.49
C ILE A 145 -8.10 16.53 -3.81
N SER A 146 -8.15 17.72 -4.40
CA SER A 146 -8.99 18.83 -3.95
C SER A 146 -10.45 18.65 -4.39
N ASN A 147 -11.38 19.35 -3.72
CA ASN A 147 -12.75 19.43 -4.24
C ASN A 147 -12.71 20.21 -5.57
N PRO A 148 -13.10 19.60 -6.70
CA PRO A 148 -13.08 20.28 -8.00
C PRO A 148 -13.99 21.51 -8.05
N GLU A 149 -14.99 21.63 -7.17
CA GLU A 149 -15.80 22.86 -7.06
C GLU A 149 -15.01 24.06 -6.51
N LYS A 150 -13.82 23.83 -5.93
CA LYS A 150 -12.96 24.87 -5.34
C LYS A 150 -11.66 25.05 -6.12
N SER A 151 -10.98 23.95 -6.45
CA SER A 151 -9.75 23.97 -7.22
C SER A 151 -9.48 22.63 -7.89
N TYR A 152 -8.82 22.68 -9.05
CA TYR A 152 -8.35 21.50 -9.76
C TYR A 152 -6.92 21.19 -9.33
N HIS A 153 -6.79 20.24 -8.41
CA HIS A 153 -5.50 19.78 -7.92
C HIS A 153 -5.57 18.31 -7.56
N MET A 154 -4.63 17.53 -8.09
CA MET A 154 -4.38 16.14 -7.73
C MET A 154 -2.88 15.92 -7.66
N GLU A 155 -2.42 15.22 -6.64
CA GLU A 155 -1.00 14.95 -6.42
C GLU A 155 -0.78 13.54 -5.88
N PHE A 156 0.45 13.05 -6.01
CA PHE A 156 0.97 11.85 -5.36
C PHE A 156 2.25 12.25 -4.63
N VAL A 157 2.34 11.93 -3.34
CA VAL A 157 3.53 12.21 -2.53
C VAL A 157 4.38 10.94 -2.46
N THR A 158 5.64 11.05 -2.84
CA THR A 158 6.65 9.99 -2.74
C THR A 158 7.93 10.57 -2.14
N SER A 159 8.66 9.76 -1.37
CA SER A 159 10.01 10.07 -0.88
C SER A 159 11.11 9.47 -1.77
N HIS A 160 10.74 8.74 -2.81
CA HIS A 160 11.63 8.09 -3.76
C HIS A 160 11.53 8.80 -5.12
N GLU A 161 12.69 9.13 -5.69
CA GLU A 161 12.81 9.82 -6.98
C GLU A 161 12.56 8.88 -8.18
N GLU A 162 12.89 7.60 -8.01
CA GLU A 162 12.66 6.48 -8.94
C GLU A 162 11.30 5.82 -8.67
#